data_AF-A0A0B8PPK3-F1
#
_entry.id   AF-A0A0B8PPK3-F1
#
_cell.length_a   1.000
_cell.length_b   1.000
_cell.length_c   1.000
_cell.angle_alpha   90.00
_cell.angle_beta   90.00
_cell.angle_gamma   90.00
#
_symmetry.space_group_name_H-M   'P 1'
#
loop_
_entity.id
_entity.type
_entity.pdbx_description
1 polymer ?
#
loop_
_entity_poly.entity_id
_entity_poly.type
_entity_poly.pdbx_seq_one_letter_code
_entity_poly.pdbx_strand_id
1 'polypeptide(L)' 'MPGFPWLEENVLDGKHTQRKLEIFKNNFGVPYTDEQVANAQKEVAGKTEMDALIAYLQSLGHAMK' A
#
# COMPACT_ATOMS: atom_id res chain seq x y z
N MET A 1 10.74 20.18 9.44
CA MET A 1 9.64 19.25 9.05
C MET A 1 8.64 19.20 10.20
N PRO A 2 7.33 19.23 9.92
CA PRO A 2 6.30 18.96 10.93
C PRO A 2 6.40 17.53 11.48
N GLY A 3 5.93 17.31 12.71
CA GLY A 3 5.76 15.97 13.26
C GLY A 3 4.44 15.34 12.82
N PHE A 4 4.44 14.04 12.52
CA PHE A 4 3.28 13.26 12.08
C PHE A 4 2.99 12.07 13.03
N PRO A 5 2.78 12.30 14.35
CA PRO A 5 2.66 11.22 15.34
C PRO A 5 1.45 10.30 15.12
N TRP A 6 0.37 10.80 14.53
CA TRP A 6 -0.85 10.04 14.25
C TRP A 6 -0.63 8.83 13.32
N LEU A 7 0.46 8.82 12.55
CA LEU A 7 0.79 7.71 11.65
C LEU A 7 1.06 6.41 12.43
N GLU A 8 1.54 6.51 13.66
CA GLU A 8 1.78 5.37 14.56
C GLU A 8 0.47 4.86 15.19
N GLU A 9 -0.51 5.74 15.38
CA GLU A 9 -1.79 5.44 16.01
C GLU A 9 -2.83 4.89 15.01
N ASN A 10 -2.82 5.38 13.77
CA ASN A 10 -3.79 5.00 12.76
C ASN A 10 -3.47 3.61 12.17
N VAL A 11 -4.46 2.72 12.24
CA VAL A 11 -4.35 1.34 11.73
C VAL A 11 -5.15 1.19 10.45
N LEU A 12 -4.52 0.61 9.44
CA LEU A 12 -5.11 0.34 8.13
C LEU A 12 -6.08 -0.85 8.20
N ASP A 13 -7.28 -0.69 7.65
CA ASP A 13 -8.28 -1.76 7.48
C ASP A 13 -8.15 -2.51 6.13
N GLY A 14 -7.42 -1.92 5.18
CA GLY A 14 -7.22 -2.42 3.83
C GLY A 14 -8.47 -2.44 2.94
N LYS A 15 -9.59 -1.85 3.38
CA LYS A 15 -10.91 -1.94 2.71
C LYS A 15 -10.88 -1.53 1.25
N HIS A 16 -10.03 -0.56 0.91
CA HIS A 16 -9.94 0.00 -0.44
C HIS A 16 -8.72 -0.50 -1.22
N THR A 17 -7.84 -1.31 -0.63
CA THR A 17 -6.57 -1.71 -1.26
C THR A 17 -6.83 -2.59 -2.48
N GLN A 18 -7.71 -3.59 -2.36
CA GLN A 18 -8.11 -4.43 -3.49
C GLN A 18 -8.66 -3.58 -4.65
N ARG A 19 -9.60 -2.67 -4.36
CA ARG A 19 -10.20 -1.81 -5.39
C ARG A 19 -9.17 -0.91 -6.08
N LYS A 20 -8.19 -0.39 -5.34
CA LYS A 20 -7.09 0.40 -5.92
C LYS A 20 -6.24 -0.45 -6.88
N LEU A 21 -5.88 -1.67 -6.48
CA LEU A 21 -5.11 -2.58 -7.34
C LEU A 21 -5.87 -2.99 -8.60
N GLU A 22 -7.18 -3.27 -8.50
CA GLU A 22 -8.04 -3.55 -9.67
C GLU A 22 -8.04 -2.40 -10.66
N ILE A 23 -8.18 -1.16 -10.17
CA ILE A 23 -8.17 0.04 -11.02
C ILE A 23 -6.79 0.19 -11.67
N PHE A 24 -5.70 0.04 -10.93
CA PHE A 24 -4.34 0.13 -11.49
C PHE A 24 -4.07 -0.94 -12.54
N LYS A 25 -4.54 -2.17 -12.30
CA LYS A 25 -4.46 -3.27 -13.27
C LYS A 25 -5.26 -2.97 -14.54
N ASN A 26 -6.55 -2.66 -14.39
CA ASN A 26 -7.49 -2.64 -15.50
C ASN A 26 -7.51 -1.32 -16.29
N ASN A 27 -7.18 -0.20 -15.64
CA ASN A 27 -7.32 1.13 -16.22
C ASN A 27 -5.98 1.81 -16.50
N PHE A 28 -4.91 1.39 -15.83
CA PHE A 28 -3.60 2.04 -15.91
C PHE A 28 -2.48 1.09 -16.37
N GLY A 29 -2.78 -0.17 -16.66
CA GLY A 29 -1.84 -1.14 -17.23
C GLY A 29 -0.74 -1.61 -16.27
N VAL A 30 -0.93 -1.43 -14.96
CA VAL A 30 0.03 -1.91 -13.96
C VAL A 30 -0.08 -3.44 -13.84
N PRO A 31 1.03 -4.21 -13.94
CA PRO A 31 0.98 -5.67 -14.09
C PRO A 31 0.72 -6.42 -12.76
N TYR A 32 -0.39 -6.13 -12.08
CA TYR A 32 -0.80 -6.87 -10.89
C TYR A 32 -1.44 -8.22 -11.26
N THR A 33 -1.11 -9.27 -10.52
CA THR A 33 -1.75 -10.59 -10.64
C THR A 33 -3.10 -10.63 -9.92
N ASP A 34 -3.99 -11.52 -10.32
CA ASP A 34 -5.29 -11.69 -9.62
C ASP A 34 -5.11 -12.13 -8.15
N GLU A 35 -4.05 -12.90 -7.87
CA GLU A 35 -3.68 -13.29 -6.52
C GLU A 35 -3.26 -12.10 -5.66
N GLN A 36 -2.46 -11.17 -6.22
CA GLN A 36 -2.08 -9.93 -5.53
C GLN A 36 -3.30 -9.06 -5.23
N VAL A 37 -4.24 -8.95 -6.17
CA VAL A 37 -5.49 -8.22 -5.98
C VAL A 37 -6.34 -8.86 -4.88
N ALA A 38 -6.50 -10.18 -4.89
CA ALA A 38 -7.32 -10.91 -3.92
C ALA A 38 -6.74 -10.88 -2.50
N ASN A 39 -5.42 -10.84 -2.35
CA ASN A 39 -4.74 -10.80 -1.04
C ASN A 39 -4.50 -9.38 -0.52
N ALA A 40 -4.66 -8.35 -1.35
CA ALA A 40 -4.30 -6.96 -1.09
C ALA A 40 -4.80 -6.41 0.26
N GLN A 41 -6.04 -6.73 0.65
CA GLN A 41 -6.59 -6.27 1.93
C GLN A 41 -5.86 -6.93 3.11
N LYS A 42 -5.67 -8.24 3.05
CA LYS A 42 -5.05 -9.03 4.13
C LYS A 42 -3.60 -8.62 4.37
N GLU A 43 -2.89 -8.25 3.30
CA GLU A 43 -1.48 -7.85 3.40
C GLU A 43 -1.28 -6.54 4.17
N VAL A 44 -2.25 -5.63 4.13
CA VAL A 44 -2.14 -4.31 4.78
C VAL A 44 -2.97 -4.18 6.05
N ALA A 45 -3.96 -5.05 6.25
CA ALA A 45 -4.84 -4.99 7.42
C ALA A 45 -4.03 -5.14 8.73
N GLY A 46 -4.28 -4.24 9.68
CA GLY A 46 -3.59 -4.25 10.97
C GLY A 46 -2.20 -3.60 10.98
N LYS A 47 -1.71 -3.11 9.83
CA LYS A 47 -0.49 -2.28 9.75
C LYS A 47 -0.80 -0.84 10.11
N THR A 48 0.17 -0.14 10.70
CA THR A 48 0.03 1.29 10.95
C THR A 48 0.22 2.09 9.65
N GLU A 49 -0.29 3.32 9.60
CA GLU A 49 0.02 4.24 8.49
C GLU A 49 1.53 4.52 8.40
N MET A 50 2.23 4.53 9.54
CA MET A 50 3.68 4.66 9.63
C MET A 50 4.39 3.51 8.92
N ASP A 51 4.00 2.26 9.19
CA ASP A 51 4.57 1.08 8.53
C ASP A 51 4.43 1.17 7.01
N ALA A 52 3.25 1.57 6.53
CA ALA A 52 2.97 1.71 5.10
C ALA A 52 3.81 2.83 4.46
N LEU A 53 3.97 3.97 5.13
CA LEU A 53 4.81 5.07 4.67
C LEU A 53 6.29 4.69 4.63
N ILE A 54 6.80 4.03 5.68
CA ILE A 54 8.17 3.54 5.71
C ILE A 54 8.41 2.57 4.54
N ALA A 55 7.51 1.60 4.34
CA ALA A 55 7.61 0.66 3.23
C ALA A 55 7.67 1.35 1.86
N TYR A 56 6.81 2.37 1.65
CA TYR A 56 6.83 3.16 0.43
C TYR A 56 8.17 3.88 0.25
N LEU A 57 8.65 4.60 1.28
CA LEU A 57 9.89 5.38 1.22
C LEU A 57 11.12 4.49 0.98
N GLN A 58 11.17 3.29 1.57
CA GLN A 58 12.26 2.33 1.34
C GLN A 58 12.26 1.76 -0.08
N SER A 59 11.12 1.74 -0.78
CA SER A 59 11.02 1.28 -2.17
C SER A 59 11.52 2.31 -3.20
N LEU A 60 11.52 3.60 -2.85
CA LEU A 60 11.89 4.67 -3.77
C LEU A 60 13.36 4.55 -4.21
N GLY A 61 13.58 4.51 -5.53
CA GLY A 61 14.92 4.38 -6.12
C GLY A 61 15.46 2.95 -6.22
N HIS A 62 14.83 1.94 -5.59
CA HIS A 62 15.26 0.55 -5.69
C HIS A 62 15.02 -0.05 -7.09
N ALA A 63 13.98 0.40 -7.78
CA ALA A 63 13.61 -0.08 -9.12
C ALA A 63 14.49 0.45 -10.27
N MET A 64 15.39 1.41 -10.00
CA MET A 64 16.29 2.00 -11.01
C MET A 64 17.69 1.34 -11.04
N LYS A 65 17.86 0.22 -10.34
CA LYS A 65 19.15 -0.45 -10.16
C LYS A 65 19.36 -1.60 -11.13
#